data_AF-A0A975PJG6-F1
#
_entry.id   AF-A0A975PJG6-F1
#
_cell.length_a   1.000
_cell.length_b   1.000
_cell.length_c   1.000
_cell.angle_alpha   90.00
_cell.angle_beta   90.00
_cell.angle_gamma   90.00
#
_symmetry.space_group_name_H-M   'P 1'
#
loop_
_entity.id
_entity.type
_entity.pdbx_description
1 polymer ?
#
loop_
_entity_poly.entity_id
_entity_poly.type
_entity_poly.pdbx_seq_one_letter_code
_entity_poly.pdbx_strand_id
1 'polypeptide(L)'
;MNKTTIFDFKEDSKIGQVISVDTSNIIISVSNFEIMGCISIGHIVAVKSIYEHELLICIIEKVSRKQNESLQIDGFEDDFPIEFNANDLIRVAIIGTFKSIDGLKHNVFRRGANIFPNIDSECFLVNGENLQRFMGLLGNDIEQRQQLIIGTFANDTNSKAILDGNKLFQRHASILGSTGSGKSWCVATILEKANELKYPNIIVFDMHGEYTSLTRGEKPIAELYKIAGPGDLDKKSDNLIFLPFWLLNREEILSTILDRSDNNAPNQASRFTVHLKDLKTATLDSNNDEDIKRSFTVDSPIPYSIDDLINLLKKDDTEMIPGSRGDKKGDWNGKLTRFISRLETKLEDKRYAFLYRPKKECNNYNWINTFISSLLCIKENGKGIKIIDFSEVPSDILPVITGTLARILYDVQFWTDSEKRTPFTLLCDEAHLYLPVKDDADSVQKQALYNFERIAKEGRKYGVSLLVVSQRPSDVSKTILSQCNNFIVLRLTNDRDQNVVKNLIPDSLKGVIDCLPILDVGEALILGDCILLPNRIKLQEPNLKPESNTIAFWKEWNESKPSEGEIHKAIRNLRAQSRLDN
;
A
#
# COMPACT_ATOMS: atom_id res chain seq x y z
N MET A 1 -14.02 -30.80 14.87
CA MET A 1 -12.68 -30.15 14.90
C MET A 1 -11.65 -31.23 15.13
N ASN A 2 -10.77 -31.48 14.16
CA ASN A 2 -9.81 -32.58 14.25
C ASN A 2 -8.79 -32.33 15.38
N LYS A 3 -8.64 -33.34 16.24
CA LYS A 3 -7.66 -33.43 17.32
C LYS A 3 -6.25 -33.67 16.77
N THR A 4 -5.78 -32.83 15.86
CA THR A 4 -4.44 -33.01 15.26
C THR A 4 -3.43 -32.25 16.10
N THR A 5 -2.44 -32.96 16.63
CA THR A 5 -1.24 -32.37 17.23
C THR A 5 -0.47 -31.59 16.17
N ILE A 6 -0.22 -30.30 16.44
CA ILE A 6 0.47 -29.39 15.50
C ILE A 6 1.94 -29.76 15.38
N PHE A 7 2.58 -29.99 16.51
CA PHE A 7 3.98 -30.41 16.57
C PHE A 7 4.07 -31.88 16.93
N ASP A 8 4.79 -32.62 16.09
CA ASP A 8 5.22 -33.99 16.32
C ASP A 8 6.75 -34.03 16.14
N PHE A 9 7.47 -33.84 17.25
CA PHE A 9 8.93 -33.77 17.23
C PHE A 9 9.52 -35.17 17.40
N LYS A 10 10.29 -35.60 16.41
CA LYS A 10 11.12 -36.80 16.46
C LYS A 10 12.50 -36.46 17.01
N GLU A 11 13.21 -37.45 17.55
CA GLU A 11 14.62 -37.32 17.99
C GLU A 11 15.49 -36.68 16.91
N ASP A 12 15.29 -37.06 15.64
CA ASP A 12 16.02 -36.52 14.49
C ASP A 12 15.82 -35.01 14.25
N SER A 13 14.80 -34.41 14.88
CA SER A 13 14.53 -32.96 14.79
C SER A 13 15.18 -32.15 15.93
N LYS A 14 15.82 -32.82 16.90
CA LYS A 14 16.47 -32.19 18.05
C LYS A 14 17.78 -31.53 17.62
N ILE A 15 17.84 -30.21 17.80
CA ILE A 15 19.02 -29.39 17.45
C ILE A 15 20.07 -29.48 18.57
N GLY A 16 19.61 -29.35 19.81
CA GLY A 16 20.49 -29.24 20.96
C GLY A 16 19.78 -28.67 22.19
N GLN A 17 20.51 -27.94 23.02
CA GLN A 17 20.05 -27.49 24.33
C GLN A 17 20.35 -26.02 24.60
N VAL A 18 19.48 -25.40 25.40
CA VAL A 18 19.64 -24.02 25.86
C VAL A 18 20.84 -23.90 26.80
N ILE A 19 21.77 -23.00 26.51
CA ILE A 19 22.91 -22.71 27.40
C ILE A 19 22.82 -21.34 28.07
N SER A 20 22.05 -20.42 27.49
CA SER A 20 21.86 -19.08 28.04
C SER A 20 20.53 -18.51 27.59
N VAL A 21 19.87 -17.79 28.50
CA VAL A 21 18.60 -17.14 28.28
C VAL A 21 18.72 -15.67 28.67
N ASP A 22 18.35 -14.80 27.75
CA ASP A 22 18.18 -13.36 27.96
C ASP A 22 16.71 -13.00 27.71
N THR A 23 16.35 -11.76 28.02
CA THR A 23 14.98 -11.23 27.97
C THR A 23 14.33 -11.37 26.58
N SER A 24 15.13 -11.28 25.51
CA SER A 24 14.63 -11.37 24.13
C SER A 24 15.25 -12.51 23.32
N ASN A 25 16.34 -13.10 23.79
CA ASN A 25 17.14 -14.04 22.99
C ASN A 25 17.59 -15.25 23.82
N ILE A 26 17.76 -16.39 23.15
CA ILE A 26 18.25 -17.63 23.73
C ILE A 26 19.49 -18.05 22.94
N ILE A 27 20.51 -18.55 23.63
CA ILE A 27 21.67 -19.18 23.01
C ILE A 27 21.53 -20.69 23.17
N ILE A 28 21.60 -21.39 22.04
CA ILE A 28 21.47 -22.84 21.94
C ILE A 28 22.83 -23.40 21.53
N SER A 29 23.30 -24.40 22.29
CA SER A 29 24.43 -25.23 21.87
C SER A 29 23.90 -26.35 20.99
N VAL A 30 24.45 -26.47 19.79
CA VAL A 30 24.03 -27.47 18.81
C VAL A 30 24.78 -28.76 19.06
N SER A 31 24.05 -29.84 19.31
CA SER A 31 24.63 -31.19 19.48
C SER A 31 24.52 -32.03 18.21
N ASN A 32 23.63 -31.68 17.28
CA ASN A 32 23.41 -32.41 16.04
C ASN A 32 24.12 -31.74 14.85
N PHE A 33 25.25 -32.32 14.43
CA PHE A 33 26.07 -31.80 13.33
C PHE A 33 25.40 -31.87 11.95
N GLU A 34 24.50 -32.83 11.72
CA GLU A 34 23.77 -32.95 10.46
C GLU A 34 22.80 -31.80 10.28
N ILE A 35 22.02 -31.50 11.33
CA ILE A 35 21.06 -30.39 11.31
C ILE A 35 21.78 -29.04 11.19
N MET A 36 22.97 -28.90 11.79
CA MET A 36 23.76 -27.68 11.72
C MET A 36 24.07 -27.26 10.27
N GLY A 37 24.33 -28.23 9.38
CA GLY A 37 24.56 -27.95 7.96
C GLY A 37 23.32 -27.44 7.21
N CYS A 38 22.12 -27.68 7.76
CA CYS A 38 20.85 -27.32 7.15
C CYS A 38 20.20 -26.08 7.79
N ILE A 39 20.77 -25.53 8.86
CA ILE A 39 20.21 -24.37 9.56
C ILE A 39 20.58 -23.07 8.86
N SER A 40 19.61 -22.16 8.75
CA SER A 40 19.83 -20.80 8.24
C SER A 40 19.12 -19.75 9.10
N ILE A 41 19.51 -18.48 8.95
CA ILE A 41 18.81 -17.35 9.58
C ILE A 41 17.35 -17.35 9.13
N GLY A 42 16.43 -17.14 10.07
CA GLY A 42 14.98 -17.18 9.81
C GLY A 42 14.33 -18.55 10.05
N HIS A 43 15.11 -19.62 10.25
CA HIS A 43 14.55 -20.93 10.66
C HIS A 43 13.87 -20.83 12.02
N ILE A 44 12.84 -21.65 12.20
CA ILE A 44 12.01 -21.63 13.40
C ILE A 44 12.45 -22.76 14.33
N VAL A 45 12.60 -22.42 15.60
CA VAL A 45 12.99 -23.35 16.65
C VAL A 45 11.91 -23.38 17.71
N ALA A 46 11.49 -24.58 18.10
CA ALA A 46 10.63 -24.79 19.25
C ALA A 46 11.49 -25.21 20.45
N VAL A 47 11.43 -24.44 21.52
CA VAL A 47 12.11 -24.71 22.79
C VAL A 47 11.09 -25.24 23.78
N LYS A 48 11.38 -26.36 24.43
CA LYS A 48 10.51 -26.89 25.49
C LYS A 48 10.41 -25.88 26.64
N SER A 49 9.18 -25.58 27.04
CA SER A 49 8.91 -24.78 28.25
C SER A 49 8.95 -25.67 29.49
N ILE A 50 8.76 -25.05 30.66
CA ILE A 50 8.59 -25.73 31.94
C ILE A 50 7.28 -26.56 31.96
N TYR A 51 6.28 -26.16 31.18
CA TYR A 51 4.99 -26.86 31.07
C TYR A 51 4.93 -27.76 29.83
N GLU A 52 4.45 -29.01 30.00
CA GLU A 52 4.37 -30.02 28.93
C GLU A 52 3.53 -29.59 27.71
N HIS A 53 2.55 -28.71 27.90
CA HIS A 53 1.64 -28.25 26.85
C HIS A 53 2.05 -26.90 26.25
N GLU A 54 3.24 -26.39 26.60
CA GLU A 54 3.75 -25.11 26.13
C GLU A 54 5.10 -25.25 25.44
N LEU A 55 5.23 -24.60 24.29
CA LEU A 55 6.47 -24.49 23.53
C LEU A 55 6.78 -23.02 23.29
N LEU A 56 8.02 -22.64 23.50
CA LEU A 56 8.53 -21.33 23.11
C LEU A 56 8.95 -21.39 21.65
N ILE A 57 8.36 -20.55 20.82
CA ILE A 57 8.66 -20.47 19.39
C ILE A 57 9.61 -19.31 19.16
N CYS A 58 10.76 -19.64 18.60
CA CYS A 58 11.89 -18.74 18.38
C CYS A 58 12.30 -18.72 16.90
N ILE A 59 13.00 -17.68 16.47
CA ILE A 59 13.59 -17.56 15.13
C ILE A 59 15.10 -17.46 15.25
N ILE A 60 15.83 -18.16 14.39
CA ILE A 60 17.29 -18.09 14.32
C ILE A 60 17.73 -16.72 13.80
N GLU A 61 18.44 -15.95 14.63
CA GLU A 61 19.01 -14.65 14.26
C GLU A 61 20.44 -14.79 13.74
N LYS A 62 21.22 -15.70 14.35
CA LYS A 62 22.64 -15.83 14.05
C LYS A 62 23.11 -17.25 14.31
N VAL A 63 23.94 -17.74 13.40
CA VAL A 63 24.63 -19.02 13.48
C VAL A 63 26.13 -18.73 13.62
N SER A 64 26.79 -19.33 14.61
CA SER A 64 28.21 -19.14 14.89
C SER A 64 28.88 -20.49 15.05
N ARG A 65 29.85 -20.77 14.19
CA ARG A 65 30.74 -21.93 14.30
C ARG A 65 32.10 -21.47 14.79
N LYS A 66 32.57 -22.02 15.90
CA LYS A 66 33.92 -21.79 16.41
C LYS A 66 34.63 -23.11 16.59
N GLN A 67 35.77 -23.24 15.95
CA GLN A 67 36.72 -24.30 16.24
C GLN A 67 37.59 -23.82 17.39
N ASN A 68 37.64 -24.57 18.49
CA ASN A 68 38.62 -24.28 19.54
C ASN A 68 39.99 -24.76 19.03
N GLU A 69 40.95 -23.84 18.88
CA GLU A 69 42.37 -24.21 18.73
C GLU A 69 42.89 -24.65 20.10
N SER A 70 43.13 -25.93 20.27
CA SER A 70 44.01 -26.41 21.34
C SER A 70 45.46 -26.20 20.89
N LEU A 71 46.13 -25.18 21.44
CA LEU A 71 47.58 -25.06 21.37
C LEU A 71 48.22 -26.26 22.10
N GLN A 72 48.98 -27.07 21.37
CA GLN A 72 49.89 -28.05 21.99
C GLN A 72 51.01 -27.27 22.70
N ILE A 73 51.19 -27.52 24.00
CA ILE A 73 52.43 -27.18 24.70
C ILE A 73 53.38 -28.35 24.41
N ASP A 74 54.50 -28.08 23.73
CA ASP A 74 55.58 -29.04 23.59
C ASP A 74 56.06 -29.49 24.98
N GLY A 75 55.97 -30.79 25.28
CA GLY A 75 56.76 -31.40 26.36
C GLY A 75 56.09 -32.36 27.34
N PHE A 76 54.88 -32.86 27.11
CA PHE A 76 54.33 -33.94 27.97
C PHE A 76 53.86 -35.15 27.15
N GLU A 77 54.56 -36.27 27.34
CA GLU A 77 54.16 -37.63 26.99
C GLU A 77 53.00 -38.05 27.91
N ASP A 78 51.77 -37.75 27.53
CA ASP A 78 50.60 -38.53 27.96
C ASP A 78 49.49 -38.35 26.91
N ASP A 79 49.17 -39.45 26.22
CA ASP A 79 48.07 -39.57 25.25
C ASP A 79 46.71 -39.31 25.94
N PHE A 80 46.31 -38.04 26.03
CA PHE A 80 44.88 -37.71 26.13
C PHE A 80 44.35 -37.44 24.73
N PRO A 81 43.27 -38.10 24.28
CA PRO A 81 42.61 -37.71 23.04
C PRO A 81 42.12 -36.27 23.22
N ILE A 82 42.65 -35.35 22.40
CA ILE A 82 42.18 -33.98 22.34
C ILE A 82 40.75 -34.02 21.76
N GLU A 83 39.74 -33.86 22.61
CA GLU A 83 38.36 -33.64 22.15
C GLU A 83 38.30 -32.31 21.40
N PHE A 84 38.11 -32.38 20.08
CA PHE A 84 37.74 -31.23 19.27
C PHE A 84 36.31 -30.81 19.59
N ASN A 85 36.10 -30.08 20.68
CA ASN A 85 34.81 -29.46 20.95
C ASN A 85 34.65 -28.23 20.04
N ALA A 86 34.06 -28.45 18.86
CA ALA A 86 33.52 -27.38 18.03
C ALA A 86 32.28 -26.84 18.75
N ASN A 87 32.35 -25.59 19.22
CA ASN A 87 31.21 -24.94 19.85
C ASN A 87 30.36 -24.30 18.76
N ASP A 88 29.46 -25.10 18.18
CA ASP A 88 28.42 -24.65 17.28
C ASP A 88 27.28 -24.02 18.11
N LEU A 89 27.16 -22.70 18.00
CA LEU A 89 26.21 -21.90 18.77
C LEU A 89 25.21 -21.21 17.84
N ILE A 90 23.95 -21.23 18.26
CA ILE A 90 22.88 -20.52 17.57
C ILE A 90 22.25 -19.53 18.54
N ARG A 91 22.11 -18.29 18.10
CA ARG A 91 21.31 -17.28 18.79
C ARG A 91 19.92 -17.24 18.16
N VAL A 92 18.89 -17.39 18.98
CA VAL A 92 17.49 -17.32 18.56
C VAL A 92 16.77 -16.19 19.28
N ALA A 93 15.92 -15.47 18.56
CA ALA A 93 15.01 -14.47 19.10
C ALA A 93 13.71 -15.14 19.53
N ILE A 94 13.23 -14.79 20.72
CA ILE A 94 11.96 -15.28 21.26
C ILE A 94 10.81 -14.53 20.58
N ILE A 95 9.88 -15.25 19.94
CA ILE A 95 8.75 -14.61 19.25
C ILE A 95 7.44 -14.78 20.01
N GLY A 96 7.19 -15.98 20.55
CA GLY A 96 5.95 -16.25 21.25
C GLY A 96 5.85 -17.62 21.89
N THR A 97 4.72 -17.88 22.54
CA THR A 97 4.40 -19.16 23.16
C THR A 97 3.29 -19.85 22.39
N PHE A 98 3.54 -21.08 21.97
CA PHE A 98 2.52 -21.99 21.47
C PHE A 98 1.98 -22.84 22.61
N LYS A 99 0.66 -22.93 22.71
CA LYS A 99 -0.05 -23.79 23.67
C LYS A 99 -0.90 -24.80 22.92
N SER A 100 -0.71 -26.09 23.20
CA SER A 100 -1.56 -27.13 22.62
C SER A 100 -2.99 -27.04 23.17
N ILE A 101 -3.15 -26.61 24.43
CA ILE A 101 -4.43 -26.41 25.12
C ILE A 101 -4.39 -25.09 25.90
N ASP A 102 -5.39 -24.24 25.68
CA ASP A 102 -5.55 -22.94 26.35
C ASP A 102 -7.04 -22.71 26.68
N GLY A 103 -7.46 -23.24 27.82
CA GLY A 103 -8.87 -23.31 28.21
C GLY A 103 -9.68 -24.20 27.27
N LEU A 104 -10.66 -23.61 26.57
CA LEU A 104 -11.48 -24.31 25.56
C LEU A 104 -10.86 -24.30 24.15
N LYS A 105 -9.80 -23.51 23.93
CA LYS A 105 -9.14 -23.39 22.63
C LYS A 105 -7.96 -24.36 22.56
N HIS A 106 -7.78 -24.95 21.39
CA HIS A 106 -6.65 -25.82 21.09
C HIS A 106 -5.70 -25.13 20.11
N ASN A 107 -4.41 -25.47 20.19
CA ASN A 107 -3.38 -25.03 19.24
C ASN A 107 -3.28 -23.50 19.10
N VAL A 108 -3.15 -22.80 20.22
CA VAL A 108 -3.13 -21.34 20.26
C VAL A 108 -1.69 -20.83 20.29
N PHE A 109 -1.34 -19.99 19.32
CA PHE A 109 -0.11 -19.22 19.35
C PHE A 109 -0.36 -17.82 19.89
N ARG A 110 0.43 -17.39 20.88
CA ARG A 110 0.41 -16.02 21.42
C ARG A 110 1.79 -15.39 21.28
N ARG A 111 1.83 -14.11 20.89
CA ARG A 111 3.10 -13.35 20.81
C ARG A 111 3.61 -13.01 22.21
N GLY A 112 4.93 -12.95 22.33
CA GLY A 112 5.64 -12.75 23.59
C GLY A 112 5.77 -14.05 24.40
N ALA A 113 6.80 -14.10 25.22
CA ALA A 113 6.98 -15.16 26.19
C ALA A 113 6.36 -14.76 27.53
N ASN A 114 5.51 -15.63 28.07
CA ASN A 114 5.03 -15.47 29.44
C ASN A 114 6.05 -16.04 30.45
N ILE A 115 6.83 -17.04 30.01
CA ILE A 115 7.76 -17.80 30.82
C ILE A 115 8.99 -18.10 29.98
N PHE A 116 10.15 -17.99 30.58
CA PHE A 116 11.44 -18.30 29.96
C PHE A 116 11.81 -19.76 30.19
N PRO A 117 12.52 -20.41 29.25
CA PRO A 117 12.89 -21.81 29.39
C PRO A 117 14.03 -21.95 30.41
N ASN A 118 14.19 -23.16 30.97
CA ASN A 118 15.34 -23.46 31.81
C ASN A 118 16.61 -23.64 30.95
N ILE A 119 17.76 -23.50 31.59
CA ILE A 119 19.01 -24.02 31.03
C ILE A 119 18.83 -25.54 30.78
N ASP A 120 19.47 -26.05 29.73
CA ASP A 120 19.39 -27.42 29.23
C ASP A 120 18.05 -27.83 28.59
N SER A 121 17.10 -26.91 28.46
CA SER A 121 15.83 -27.18 27.75
C SER A 121 16.10 -27.62 26.32
N GLU A 122 15.42 -28.69 25.90
CA GLU A 122 15.59 -29.25 24.56
C GLU A 122 15.00 -28.33 23.49
N CYS A 123 15.73 -28.20 22.39
CA CYS A 123 15.38 -27.36 21.26
C CYS A 123 15.21 -28.20 19.99
N PHE A 124 14.12 -27.96 19.26
CA PHE A 124 13.73 -28.71 18.06
C PHE A 124 13.60 -27.78 16.86
N LEU A 125 14.05 -28.23 15.70
CA LEU A 125 13.84 -27.51 14.45
C LEU A 125 12.40 -27.72 13.98
N VAL A 126 11.73 -26.63 13.62
CA VAL A 126 10.39 -26.69 13.02
C VAL A 126 10.53 -26.64 11.50
N ASN A 127 10.40 -27.79 10.85
CA ASN A 127 10.48 -27.95 9.39
C ASN A 127 9.39 -28.91 8.86
N GLY A 128 9.25 -28.98 7.53
CA GLY A 128 8.36 -29.92 6.85
C GLY A 128 6.91 -29.86 7.35
N GLU A 129 6.33 -31.01 7.68
CA GLU A 129 4.94 -31.09 8.15
C GLU A 129 4.68 -30.27 9.42
N ASN A 130 5.64 -30.18 10.34
CA ASN A 130 5.49 -29.39 11.57
C ASN A 130 5.36 -27.89 11.24
N LEU A 131 6.17 -27.40 10.29
CA LEU A 131 6.07 -26.03 9.81
C LEU A 131 4.74 -25.79 9.09
N GLN A 132 4.34 -26.72 8.21
CA GLN A 132 3.08 -26.63 7.48
C GLN A 132 1.87 -26.57 8.42
N ARG A 133 1.81 -27.44 9.43
CA ARG A 133 0.73 -27.47 10.43
C ARG A 133 0.71 -26.20 11.27
N PHE A 134 1.89 -25.75 11.73
CA PHE A 134 1.99 -24.54 12.55
C PHE A 134 1.60 -23.28 11.78
N MET A 135 2.12 -23.10 10.56
CA MET A 135 1.79 -21.96 9.71
C MET A 135 0.36 -22.02 9.16
N GLY A 136 -0.16 -23.23 8.97
CA GLY A 136 -1.54 -23.49 8.57
C GLY A 136 -2.60 -23.11 9.62
N LEU A 137 -2.21 -22.79 10.86
CA LEU A 137 -3.14 -22.34 11.90
C LEU A 137 -3.99 -21.15 11.46
N LEU A 138 -3.45 -20.24 10.63
CA LEU A 138 -4.19 -19.09 10.09
C LEU A 138 -5.28 -19.47 9.08
N GLY A 139 -5.19 -20.66 8.47
CA GLY A 139 -6.11 -21.13 7.43
C GLY A 139 -7.16 -22.14 7.90
N ASN A 140 -7.06 -22.66 9.13
CA ASN A 140 -7.89 -23.79 9.59
C ASN A 140 -9.40 -23.52 9.56
N ASP A 141 -9.83 -22.29 9.80
CA ASP A 141 -11.24 -21.90 9.86
C ASP A 141 -11.75 -21.27 8.54
N ILE A 142 -10.91 -21.24 7.49
CA ILE A 142 -11.21 -20.59 6.20
C ILE A 142 -11.21 -21.66 5.10
N GLU A 143 -12.22 -21.63 4.22
CA GLU A 143 -12.25 -22.50 3.04
C GLU A 143 -10.96 -22.34 2.22
N GLN A 144 -10.37 -23.44 1.74
CA GLN A 144 -9.08 -23.40 1.03
C GLN A 144 -9.03 -22.40 -0.13
N ARG A 145 -10.15 -22.17 -0.82
CA ARG A 145 -10.25 -21.20 -1.92
C ARG A 145 -10.18 -19.75 -1.47
N GLN A 146 -10.61 -19.46 -0.24
CA GLN A 146 -10.65 -18.13 0.37
C GLN A 146 -9.38 -17.81 1.18
N GLN A 147 -8.50 -18.79 1.37
CA GLN A 147 -7.21 -18.57 2.03
C GLN A 147 -6.32 -17.67 1.17
N LEU A 148 -5.77 -16.63 1.80
CA LEU A 148 -4.83 -15.72 1.15
C LEU A 148 -3.44 -16.36 1.08
N ILE A 149 -3.28 -17.29 0.13
CA ILE A 149 -2.00 -17.94 -0.17
C ILE A 149 -1.21 -17.03 -1.11
N ILE A 150 -0.07 -16.54 -0.64
CA ILE A 150 0.80 -15.63 -1.41
C ILE A 150 1.96 -16.39 -2.07
N GLY A 151 2.30 -17.58 -1.56
CA GLY A 151 3.45 -18.33 -2.04
C GLY A 151 3.76 -19.54 -1.16
N THR A 152 5.03 -19.93 -1.14
CA THR A 152 5.57 -21.00 -0.29
C THR A 152 6.72 -20.48 0.54
N PHE A 153 7.06 -21.14 1.65
CA PHE A 153 8.21 -20.73 2.45
C PHE A 153 9.50 -20.98 1.67
N ALA A 154 10.45 -20.03 1.72
CA ALA A 154 11.68 -20.14 0.93
C ALA A 154 12.53 -21.35 1.33
N ASN A 155 12.47 -21.73 2.61
CA ASN A 155 13.20 -22.87 3.17
C ASN A 155 12.42 -24.19 3.10
N ASP A 156 11.15 -24.16 2.70
CA ASP A 156 10.31 -25.34 2.52
C ASP A 156 9.23 -25.06 1.46
N THR A 157 9.51 -25.51 0.24
CA THR A 157 8.64 -25.28 -0.93
C THR A 157 7.33 -26.06 -0.88
N ASN A 158 7.19 -27.06 0.00
CA ASN A 158 5.93 -27.80 0.17
C ASN A 158 4.97 -27.08 1.12
N SER A 159 5.49 -26.20 1.98
CA SER A 159 4.71 -25.45 2.96
C SER A 159 4.18 -24.15 2.35
N LYS A 160 2.85 -24.01 2.31
CA LYS A 160 2.16 -22.81 1.79
C LYS A 160 2.24 -21.66 2.79
N ALA A 161 2.57 -20.47 2.29
CA ALA A 161 2.53 -19.24 3.04
C ALA A 161 1.12 -18.62 2.98
N ILE A 162 0.34 -18.84 4.05
CA ILE A 162 -1.01 -18.31 4.21
C ILE A 162 -0.96 -17.05 5.08
N LEU A 163 -1.54 -15.96 4.58
CA LEU A 163 -1.71 -14.73 5.34
C LEU A 163 -3.14 -14.60 5.88
N ASP A 164 -3.27 -13.95 7.03
CA ASP A 164 -4.55 -13.51 7.59
C ASP A 164 -5.02 -12.26 6.82
N GLY A 165 -5.96 -12.49 5.89
CA GLY A 165 -6.51 -11.42 5.04
C GLY A 165 -7.21 -10.32 5.84
N ASN A 166 -7.88 -10.67 6.95
CA ASN A 166 -8.51 -9.67 7.81
C ASN A 166 -7.45 -8.74 8.39
N LYS A 167 -6.35 -9.26 8.95
CA LYS A 167 -5.30 -8.41 9.52
C LYS A 167 -4.55 -7.61 8.46
N LEU A 168 -4.26 -8.23 7.30
CA LEU A 168 -3.59 -7.55 6.19
C LEU A 168 -4.34 -6.29 5.76
N PHE A 169 -5.66 -6.42 5.52
CA PHE A 169 -6.48 -5.30 5.07
C PHE A 169 -6.97 -4.42 6.22
N GLN A 170 -7.22 -4.93 7.43
CA GLN A 170 -7.75 -4.08 8.52
C GLN A 170 -6.74 -3.05 9.04
N ARG A 171 -5.44 -3.36 8.99
CA ARG A 171 -4.40 -2.58 9.71
C ARG A 171 -3.41 -1.86 8.79
N HIS A 172 -3.85 -1.61 7.57
CA HIS A 172 -3.01 -1.12 6.47
C HIS A 172 -1.82 -2.05 6.20
N ALA A 173 -1.34 -2.02 4.98
CA ALA A 173 -0.20 -2.84 4.59
C ALA A 173 0.67 -2.10 3.60
N SER A 174 1.93 -2.51 3.52
CA SER A 174 2.89 -1.99 2.55
C SER A 174 3.58 -3.12 1.79
N ILE A 175 3.74 -2.95 0.48
CA ILE A 175 4.55 -3.81 -0.38
C ILE A 175 5.74 -2.99 -0.87
N LEU A 176 6.93 -3.37 -0.44
CA LEU A 176 8.15 -2.60 -0.64
C LEU A 176 9.16 -3.42 -1.42
N GLY A 177 9.86 -2.82 -2.39
CA GLY A 177 10.92 -3.56 -3.12
C GLY A 177 11.48 -2.83 -4.32
N SER A 178 12.73 -3.11 -4.67
CA SER A 178 13.40 -2.52 -5.84
C SER A 178 12.68 -2.82 -7.17
N THR A 179 12.96 -2.04 -8.21
CA THR A 179 12.40 -2.30 -9.55
C THR A 179 12.76 -3.70 -10.02
N GLY A 180 11.79 -4.43 -10.58
CA GLY A 180 11.98 -5.82 -11.04
C GLY A 180 12.10 -6.87 -9.92
N SER A 181 11.83 -6.53 -8.65
CA SER A 181 11.86 -7.51 -7.55
C SER A 181 10.63 -8.44 -7.49
N GLY A 182 9.54 -8.10 -8.18
CA GLY A 182 8.28 -8.85 -8.16
C GLY A 182 7.10 -8.16 -7.44
N LYS A 183 7.18 -6.83 -7.19
CA LYS A 183 6.09 -6.06 -6.54
C LYS A 183 4.74 -6.22 -7.25
N SER A 184 4.68 -5.91 -8.56
CA SER A 184 3.45 -5.97 -9.34
C SER A 184 2.88 -7.40 -9.41
N TRP A 185 3.75 -8.42 -9.37
CA TRP A 185 3.33 -9.83 -9.26
C TRP A 185 2.71 -10.14 -7.91
N CYS A 186 3.31 -9.65 -6.81
CA CYS A 186 2.73 -9.79 -5.48
C CYS A 186 1.34 -9.14 -5.41
N VAL A 187 1.20 -7.93 -5.96
CA VAL A 187 -0.08 -7.22 -6.07
C VAL A 187 -1.09 -8.04 -6.86
N ALA A 188 -0.73 -8.49 -8.07
CA ALA A 188 -1.61 -9.30 -8.91
C ALA A 188 -2.08 -10.57 -8.19
N THR A 189 -1.18 -11.29 -7.49
CA THR A 189 -1.54 -12.47 -6.70
C THR A 189 -2.52 -12.12 -5.57
N ILE A 190 -2.34 -11.01 -4.87
CA ILE A 190 -3.29 -10.54 -3.84
C ILE A 190 -4.67 -10.24 -4.46
N LEU A 191 -4.70 -9.54 -5.60
CA LEU A 191 -5.93 -9.19 -6.31
C LEU A 191 -6.68 -10.44 -6.82
N GLU A 192 -5.95 -11.42 -7.38
CA GLU A 192 -6.52 -12.71 -7.78
C GLU A 192 -7.18 -13.45 -6.62
N LYS A 193 -6.49 -13.54 -5.48
CA LYS A 193 -7.05 -14.19 -4.28
C LYS A 193 -8.24 -13.42 -3.71
N ALA A 194 -8.20 -12.09 -3.74
CA ALA A 194 -9.32 -11.27 -3.30
C ALA A 194 -10.56 -11.47 -4.20
N ASN A 195 -10.36 -11.65 -5.52
CA ASN A 195 -11.45 -11.91 -6.47
C ASN A 195 -12.21 -13.23 -6.22
N GLU A 196 -11.61 -14.17 -5.48
CA GLU A 196 -12.30 -15.41 -5.07
C GLU A 196 -13.34 -15.19 -3.95
N LEU A 197 -13.31 -14.03 -3.30
CA LEU A 197 -14.32 -13.63 -2.32
C LEU A 197 -15.61 -13.19 -3.02
N LYS A 198 -16.74 -13.23 -2.30
CA LYS A 198 -18.05 -12.88 -2.88
C LYS A 198 -18.17 -11.39 -3.24
N TYR A 199 -17.61 -10.53 -2.39
CA TYR A 199 -17.77 -9.08 -2.51
C TYR A 199 -16.45 -8.34 -2.22
N PRO A 200 -15.37 -8.59 -2.98
CA PRO A 200 -14.13 -7.84 -2.79
C PRO A 200 -14.38 -6.37 -3.13
N ASN A 201 -13.78 -5.44 -2.38
CA ASN A 201 -13.85 -4.02 -2.71
C ASN A 201 -12.46 -3.42 -2.62
N ILE A 202 -11.77 -3.40 -3.76
CA ILE A 202 -10.40 -2.92 -3.85
C ILE A 202 -10.34 -1.94 -5.02
N ILE A 203 -9.85 -0.73 -4.75
CA ILE A 203 -9.65 0.31 -5.75
C ILE A 203 -8.15 0.49 -5.91
N VAL A 204 -7.63 0.21 -7.10
CA VAL A 204 -6.22 0.28 -7.44
C VAL A 204 -5.96 1.62 -8.13
N PHE A 205 -5.06 2.42 -7.57
CA PHE A 205 -4.55 3.61 -8.22
C PHE A 205 -3.31 3.21 -9.02
N ASP A 206 -3.51 2.98 -10.32
CA ASP A 206 -2.48 2.49 -11.24
C ASP A 206 -1.79 3.67 -11.93
N MET A 207 -0.53 3.94 -11.56
CA MET A 207 0.21 5.09 -12.06
C MET A 207 0.79 4.89 -13.46
N HIS A 208 0.94 3.64 -13.89
CA HIS A 208 1.65 3.29 -15.12
C HIS A 208 0.83 2.43 -16.09
N GLY A 209 -0.39 2.03 -15.69
CA GLY A 209 -1.28 1.19 -16.47
C GLY A 209 -0.92 -0.30 -16.44
N GLU A 210 -0.04 -0.72 -15.52
CA GLU A 210 0.51 -2.09 -15.47
C GLU A 210 -0.56 -3.16 -15.21
N TYR A 211 -1.64 -2.80 -14.52
CA TYR A 211 -2.69 -3.74 -14.13
C TYR A 211 -3.83 -3.82 -15.15
N THR A 212 -3.73 -3.09 -16.27
CA THR A 212 -4.72 -3.12 -17.36
C THR A 212 -4.98 -4.55 -17.86
N SER A 213 -3.97 -5.42 -17.86
CA SER A 213 -4.10 -6.83 -18.24
C SER A 213 -5.10 -7.61 -17.36
N LEU A 214 -5.28 -7.22 -16.10
CA LEU A 214 -6.22 -7.86 -15.16
C LEU A 214 -7.70 -7.59 -15.50
N THR A 215 -7.95 -6.62 -16.38
CA THR A 215 -9.28 -6.19 -16.82
C THR A 215 -9.67 -6.77 -18.18
N ARG A 216 -8.74 -7.46 -18.86
CA ARG A 216 -8.90 -7.98 -20.21
C ARG A 216 -8.80 -9.51 -20.23
N GLY A 217 -9.22 -10.12 -21.34
CA GLY A 217 -9.16 -11.57 -21.54
C GLY A 217 -10.46 -12.31 -21.19
N GLU A 218 -10.40 -13.64 -21.17
CA GLU A 218 -11.59 -14.51 -21.00
C GLU A 218 -12.18 -14.46 -19.58
N LYS A 219 -11.35 -14.20 -18.56
CA LYS A 219 -11.74 -14.16 -17.15
C LYS A 219 -11.18 -12.93 -16.44
N PRO A 220 -11.70 -11.73 -16.74
CA PRO A 220 -11.25 -10.51 -16.08
C PRO A 220 -11.59 -10.57 -14.58
N ILE A 221 -10.69 -10.06 -13.74
CA ILE A 221 -10.87 -10.00 -12.29
C ILE A 221 -11.18 -8.58 -11.80
N ALA A 222 -11.03 -7.58 -12.67
CA ALA A 222 -11.22 -6.17 -12.33
C ALA A 222 -11.93 -5.39 -13.44
N GLU A 223 -12.57 -4.29 -13.06
CA GLU A 223 -13.10 -3.27 -13.97
C GLU A 223 -12.05 -2.18 -14.20
N LEU A 224 -11.91 -1.73 -15.46
CA LEU A 224 -11.01 -0.65 -15.83
C LEU A 224 -11.74 0.68 -15.84
N TYR A 225 -11.21 1.65 -15.12
CA TYR A 225 -11.51 3.06 -15.21
C TYR A 225 -10.24 3.82 -15.60
N LYS A 226 -10.40 4.94 -16.30
CA LYS A 226 -9.28 5.78 -16.74
C LYS A 226 -9.58 7.24 -16.47
N ILE A 227 -8.65 7.98 -15.88
CA ILE A 227 -8.78 9.44 -15.80
C ILE A 227 -8.72 10.01 -17.22
N ALA A 228 -9.72 10.80 -17.61
CA ALA A 228 -9.84 11.28 -18.99
C ALA A 228 -8.60 12.10 -19.42
N GLY A 229 -7.95 11.71 -20.52
CA GLY A 229 -6.86 12.48 -21.12
C GLY A 229 -7.36 13.54 -22.11
N PRO A 230 -6.46 14.37 -22.68
CA PRO A 230 -6.80 15.38 -23.69
C PRO A 230 -7.52 14.80 -24.92
N GLY A 231 -7.21 13.56 -25.30
CA GLY A 231 -7.81 12.87 -26.45
C GLY A 231 -9.13 12.16 -26.14
N ASP A 232 -9.57 12.13 -24.89
CA ASP A 232 -10.76 11.40 -24.44
C ASP A 232 -11.96 12.31 -24.16
N LEU A 233 -11.79 13.63 -24.26
CA LEU A 233 -12.82 14.62 -23.92
C LEU A 233 -14.11 14.46 -24.74
N ASP A 234 -13.97 14.10 -26.01
CA ASP A 234 -15.09 13.89 -26.94
C ASP A 234 -15.61 12.44 -26.95
N LYS A 235 -14.92 11.51 -26.26
CA LYS A 235 -15.29 10.08 -26.25
C LYS A 235 -16.45 9.84 -25.27
N LYS A 236 -17.50 9.17 -25.76
CA LYS A 236 -18.59 8.66 -24.92
C LYS A 236 -18.23 7.24 -24.43
N SER A 237 -17.53 7.18 -23.31
CA SER A 237 -17.26 5.94 -22.58
C SER A 237 -17.57 6.14 -21.11
N ASP A 238 -18.25 5.16 -20.51
CA ASP A 238 -18.66 5.16 -19.10
C ASP A 238 -17.48 4.88 -18.15
N ASN A 239 -16.38 4.33 -18.67
CA ASN A 239 -15.18 4.01 -17.91
C ASN A 239 -14.23 5.22 -17.76
N LEU A 240 -14.56 6.34 -18.40
CA LEU A 240 -13.79 7.57 -18.29
C LEU A 240 -14.21 8.36 -17.04
N ILE A 241 -13.25 8.57 -16.15
CA ILE A 241 -13.43 9.37 -14.96
C ILE A 241 -13.06 10.81 -15.27
N PHE A 242 -14.06 11.68 -15.10
CA PHE A 242 -13.88 13.11 -14.96
C PHE A 242 -13.94 13.44 -13.48
N LEU A 243 -13.07 14.32 -13.00
CA LEU A 243 -13.07 14.78 -11.61
C LEU A 243 -13.35 16.28 -11.61
N PRO A 244 -14.63 16.70 -11.72
CA PRO A 244 -14.98 18.11 -11.82
C PRO A 244 -14.36 18.96 -10.72
N PHE A 245 -13.96 20.18 -11.09
CA PHE A 245 -13.33 21.15 -10.20
C PHE A 245 -14.08 21.40 -8.88
N TRP A 246 -15.41 21.30 -8.89
CA TRP A 246 -16.24 21.51 -7.70
C TRP A 246 -16.12 20.41 -6.64
N LEU A 247 -15.52 19.26 -6.96
CA LEU A 247 -15.21 18.19 -6.02
C LEU A 247 -14.01 18.52 -5.11
N LEU A 248 -13.14 19.41 -5.55
CA LEU A 248 -11.98 19.84 -4.78
C LEU A 248 -12.45 20.72 -3.62
N ASN A 249 -11.79 20.57 -2.47
CA ASN A 249 -12.01 21.45 -1.34
C ASN A 249 -11.32 22.81 -1.56
N ARG A 250 -11.62 23.78 -0.70
CA ARG A 250 -11.10 25.14 -0.83
C ARG A 250 -9.57 25.20 -0.84
N GLU A 251 -8.90 24.42 0.00
CA GLU A 251 -7.43 24.41 0.09
C GLU A 251 -6.80 23.74 -1.13
N GLU A 252 -7.38 22.64 -1.63
CA GLU A 252 -6.99 21.95 -2.87
C GLU A 252 -7.04 22.93 -4.04
N ILE A 253 -8.16 23.64 -4.18
CA ILE A 253 -8.33 24.65 -5.23
C ILE A 253 -7.29 25.77 -5.10
N LEU A 254 -7.22 26.41 -3.93
CA LEU A 254 -6.32 27.55 -3.73
C LEU A 254 -4.85 27.14 -3.90
N SER A 255 -4.47 25.92 -3.52
CA SER A 255 -3.10 25.42 -3.73
C SER A 255 -2.69 25.37 -5.20
N THR A 256 -3.64 25.26 -6.13
CA THR A 256 -3.38 25.17 -7.58
C THR A 256 -3.37 26.53 -8.29
N ILE A 257 -4.01 27.56 -7.73
CA ILE A 257 -4.24 28.86 -8.41
C ILE A 257 -3.60 30.04 -7.65
N LEU A 258 -3.58 29.98 -6.32
CA LEU A 258 -3.17 31.08 -5.46
C LEU A 258 -1.64 31.11 -5.31
N ASP A 259 -1.04 32.27 -5.55
CA ASP A 259 0.36 32.51 -5.25
C ASP A 259 0.47 33.14 -3.87
N ARG A 260 1.07 32.37 -2.95
CA ARG A 260 1.21 32.76 -1.56
C ARG A 260 2.17 33.94 -1.35
N SER A 261 2.96 34.32 -2.37
CA SER A 261 3.81 35.52 -2.33
C SER A 261 3.05 36.81 -2.64
N ASP A 262 1.79 36.74 -3.11
CA ASP A 262 0.96 37.92 -3.35
C ASP A 262 0.45 38.48 -2.01
N ASN A 263 0.71 39.77 -1.76
CA ASN A 263 0.24 40.46 -0.55
C ASN A 263 -1.30 40.48 -0.44
N ASN A 264 -2.04 40.35 -1.55
CA ASN A 264 -3.50 40.25 -1.57
C ASN A 264 -4.03 38.82 -1.46
N ALA A 265 -3.18 37.80 -1.35
CA ALA A 265 -3.60 36.40 -1.35
C ALA A 265 -4.67 36.06 -0.29
N PRO A 266 -4.60 36.53 0.98
CA PRO A 266 -5.65 36.26 1.96
C PRO A 266 -7.02 36.85 1.56
N ASN A 267 -7.00 38.07 1.00
CA ASN A 267 -8.22 38.76 0.56
C ASN A 267 -8.82 38.07 -0.68
N GLN A 268 -7.98 37.68 -1.65
CA GLN A 268 -8.39 36.91 -2.83
C GLN A 268 -9.04 35.59 -2.41
N ALA A 269 -8.42 34.85 -1.50
CA ALA A 269 -8.96 33.59 -0.97
C ALA A 269 -10.31 33.78 -0.26
N SER A 270 -10.45 34.84 0.54
CA SER A 270 -11.71 35.16 1.22
C SER A 270 -12.82 35.49 0.21
N ARG A 271 -12.54 36.31 -0.81
CA ARG A 271 -13.54 36.68 -1.81
C ARG A 271 -13.97 35.49 -2.67
N PHE A 272 -13.00 34.67 -3.06
CA PHE A 272 -13.24 33.40 -3.75
C PHE A 272 -14.18 32.49 -2.96
N THR A 273 -13.95 32.37 -1.64
CA THR A 273 -14.77 31.55 -0.73
C THR A 273 -16.23 32.01 -0.68
N VAL A 274 -16.48 33.32 -0.71
CA VAL A 274 -17.83 33.88 -0.74
C VAL A 274 -18.57 33.47 -2.02
N HIS A 275 -17.93 33.64 -3.18
CA HIS A 275 -18.53 33.26 -4.47
C HIS A 275 -18.82 31.77 -4.57
N LEU A 276 -17.94 30.92 -4.05
CA LEU A 276 -18.20 29.48 -3.98
C LEU A 276 -19.46 29.16 -3.18
N LYS A 277 -19.66 29.85 -2.05
CA LYS A 277 -20.85 29.66 -1.22
C LYS A 277 -22.11 30.12 -1.94
N ASP A 278 -22.06 31.26 -2.63
CA ASP A 278 -23.21 31.82 -3.36
C ASP A 278 -23.63 30.90 -4.52
N LEU A 279 -22.66 30.41 -5.30
CA LEU A 279 -22.93 29.47 -6.40
C LEU A 279 -23.51 28.15 -5.90
N LYS A 280 -22.97 27.58 -4.82
CA LYS A 280 -23.50 26.34 -4.23
C LYS A 280 -24.91 26.54 -3.68
N THR A 281 -25.19 27.70 -3.07
CA THR A 281 -26.54 28.06 -2.61
C THR A 281 -27.52 28.10 -3.80
N ALA A 282 -27.14 28.73 -4.91
CA ALA A 282 -27.96 28.77 -6.11
C ALA A 282 -28.26 27.38 -6.69
N THR A 283 -27.29 26.47 -6.68
CA THR A 283 -27.52 25.07 -7.08
C THR A 283 -28.52 24.39 -6.17
N LEU A 284 -28.41 24.54 -4.84
CA LEU A 284 -29.36 23.95 -3.88
C LEU A 284 -30.77 24.51 -4.04
N ASP A 285 -30.90 25.82 -4.25
CA ASP A 285 -32.17 26.50 -4.52
C ASP A 285 -32.84 25.92 -5.77
N SER A 286 -32.07 25.73 -6.85
CA SER A 286 -32.60 25.17 -8.10
C SER A 286 -33.06 23.70 -7.98
N ASN A 287 -32.50 22.94 -7.03
CA ASN A 287 -32.85 21.55 -6.77
C ASN A 287 -33.86 21.38 -5.60
N ASN A 288 -34.29 22.48 -4.96
CA ASN A 288 -35.18 22.49 -3.81
C ASN A 288 -34.71 21.63 -2.61
N ASP A 289 -33.39 21.57 -2.37
CA ASP A 289 -32.80 20.79 -1.26
C ASP A 289 -32.54 21.68 -0.03
N GLU A 290 -33.62 22.00 0.69
CA GLU A 290 -33.58 22.87 1.87
C GLU A 290 -32.87 22.24 3.08
N ASP A 291 -32.78 20.90 3.12
CA ASP A 291 -32.12 20.19 4.22
C ASP A 291 -30.60 20.37 4.13
N ILE A 292 -30.01 20.18 2.94
CA ILE A 292 -28.58 20.40 2.73
C ILE A 292 -28.24 21.89 2.82
N LYS A 293 -29.10 22.78 2.31
CA LYS A 293 -28.90 24.24 2.37
C LYS A 293 -28.71 24.79 3.79
N ARG A 294 -29.31 24.17 4.80
CA ARG A 294 -29.15 24.59 6.21
C ARG A 294 -27.78 24.26 6.81
N SER A 295 -27.07 23.29 6.26
CA SER A 295 -25.90 22.68 6.90
C SER A 295 -24.65 22.61 6.03
N PHE A 296 -24.76 22.86 4.72
CA PHE A 296 -23.62 22.75 3.82
C PHE A 296 -22.51 23.75 4.15
N THR A 297 -21.29 23.38 3.78
CA THR A 297 -20.08 24.19 3.93
C THR A 297 -19.50 24.50 2.56
N VAL A 298 -18.50 25.38 2.51
CA VAL A 298 -17.77 25.66 1.27
C VAL A 298 -17.09 24.41 0.71
N ASP A 299 -16.78 23.42 1.55
CA ASP A 299 -16.12 22.17 1.14
C ASP A 299 -17.11 21.05 0.81
N SER A 300 -18.42 21.27 0.98
CA SER A 300 -19.46 20.30 0.59
C SER A 300 -19.43 20.08 -0.94
N PRO A 301 -19.48 18.83 -1.44
CA PRO A 301 -19.34 18.50 -2.85
C PRO A 301 -20.65 18.79 -3.61
N ILE A 302 -20.95 20.08 -3.81
CA ILE A 302 -22.11 20.57 -4.53
C ILE A 302 -21.64 21.14 -5.88
N PRO A 303 -22.25 20.75 -7.01
CA PRO A 303 -21.82 21.21 -8.32
C PRO A 303 -22.08 22.70 -8.51
N TYR A 304 -21.14 23.35 -9.19
CA TYR A 304 -21.26 24.72 -9.66
C TYR A 304 -20.49 24.88 -10.99
N SER A 305 -20.87 25.88 -11.76
CA SER A 305 -20.18 26.23 -13.02
C SER A 305 -18.92 27.03 -12.74
N ILE A 306 -17.78 26.59 -13.28
CA ILE A 306 -16.54 27.33 -13.20
C ILE A 306 -16.59 28.63 -14.03
N ASP A 307 -17.33 28.62 -15.13
CA ASP A 307 -17.50 29.81 -15.97
C ASP A 307 -18.26 30.90 -15.20
N ASP A 308 -19.29 30.51 -14.43
CA ASP A 308 -20.04 31.45 -13.59
C ASP A 308 -19.16 32.03 -12.47
N LEU A 309 -18.29 31.21 -11.88
CA LEU A 309 -17.31 31.65 -10.90
C LEU A 309 -16.32 32.68 -11.48
N ILE A 310 -15.79 32.41 -12.68
CA ILE A 310 -14.89 33.34 -13.37
C ILE A 310 -15.62 34.65 -13.69
N ASN A 311 -16.88 34.58 -14.14
CA ASN A 311 -17.69 35.76 -14.43
C ASN A 311 -17.93 36.63 -13.18
N LEU A 312 -18.22 36.00 -12.03
CA LEU A 312 -18.36 36.71 -10.75
C LEU A 312 -17.05 37.39 -10.32
N LEU A 313 -15.92 36.69 -10.45
CA LEU A 313 -14.60 37.25 -10.14
C LEU A 313 -14.22 38.40 -11.08
N LYS A 314 -14.50 38.28 -12.38
CA LYS A 314 -14.27 39.35 -13.37
C LYS A 314 -15.15 40.57 -13.10
N LYS A 315 -16.40 40.34 -12.72
CA LYS A 315 -17.31 41.42 -12.34
C LYS A 315 -16.72 42.23 -11.18
N ASP A 316 -16.25 41.56 -10.13
CA ASP A 316 -15.59 42.22 -9.00
C ASP A 316 -14.30 42.97 -9.39
N ASP A 317 -13.49 42.37 -10.27
CA ASP A 317 -12.22 42.94 -10.71
C ASP A 317 -12.40 44.18 -11.59
N THR A 318 -13.58 44.35 -12.20
CA THR A 318 -13.91 45.45 -13.12
C THR A 318 -14.95 46.42 -12.56
N GLU A 319 -15.57 46.11 -11.42
CA GLU A 319 -16.65 46.90 -10.84
C GLU A 319 -16.22 48.35 -10.54
N MET A 320 -17.10 49.28 -10.91
CA MET A 320 -17.02 50.70 -10.62
C MET A 320 -18.27 51.10 -9.83
N ILE A 321 -18.09 51.80 -8.72
CA ILE A 321 -19.13 52.22 -7.78
C ILE A 321 -19.35 53.73 -7.93
N PRO A 322 -20.60 54.23 -7.97
CA PRO A 322 -20.88 55.66 -8.07
C PRO A 322 -20.29 56.42 -6.87
N GLY A 323 -19.43 57.39 -7.15
CA GLY A 323 -18.79 58.26 -6.17
C GLY A 323 -19.26 59.72 -6.26
N SER A 324 -18.93 60.50 -5.24
CA SER A 324 -19.33 61.91 -5.11
C SER A 324 -18.80 62.85 -6.20
N ARG A 325 -17.86 62.41 -7.04
CA ARG A 325 -17.30 63.15 -8.19
C ARG A 325 -17.22 62.30 -9.47
N GLY A 326 -18.05 61.26 -9.59
CA GLY A 326 -18.04 60.29 -10.69
C GLY A 326 -17.72 58.87 -10.20
N ASP A 327 -17.66 57.93 -11.13
CA ASP A 327 -17.46 56.51 -10.83
C ASP A 327 -16.08 56.27 -10.19
N LYS A 328 -16.08 55.65 -9.01
CA LYS A 328 -14.90 55.23 -8.27
C LYS A 328 -14.68 53.74 -8.49
N LYS A 329 -13.42 53.32 -8.54
CA LYS A 329 -13.06 51.90 -8.53
C LYS A 329 -13.68 51.18 -7.34
N GLY A 330 -14.34 50.05 -7.60
CA GLY A 330 -14.85 49.16 -6.57
C GLY A 330 -13.73 48.57 -5.71
N ASP A 331 -14.10 47.99 -4.57
CA ASP A 331 -13.14 47.55 -3.55
C ASP A 331 -12.18 46.45 -4.04
N TRP A 332 -12.60 45.68 -5.04
CA TRP A 332 -11.85 44.57 -5.64
C TRP A 332 -11.24 44.90 -7.01
N ASN A 333 -11.46 46.12 -7.52
CA ASN A 333 -11.03 46.50 -8.86
C ASN A 333 -9.50 46.37 -9.03
N GLY A 334 -9.08 45.53 -9.98
CA GLY A 334 -7.66 45.25 -10.28
C GLY A 334 -6.92 44.39 -9.26
N LYS A 335 -7.60 43.88 -8.22
CA LYS A 335 -6.98 43.04 -7.17
C LYS A 335 -7.06 41.54 -7.47
N LEU A 336 -7.92 41.13 -8.41
CA LEU A 336 -8.14 39.74 -8.79
C LEU A 336 -7.54 39.40 -10.16
N THR A 337 -7.08 40.39 -10.93
CA THR A 337 -6.60 40.21 -12.31
C THR A 337 -5.59 39.06 -12.49
N ARG A 338 -4.57 38.97 -11.63
CA ARG A 338 -3.56 37.89 -11.68
C ARG A 338 -4.14 36.53 -11.30
N PHE A 339 -5.05 36.51 -10.32
CA PHE A 339 -5.72 35.29 -9.86
C PHE A 339 -6.61 34.72 -10.98
N ILE A 340 -7.41 35.57 -11.62
CA ILE A 340 -8.28 35.21 -12.75
C ILE A 340 -7.44 34.70 -13.92
N SER A 341 -6.38 35.43 -14.31
CA SER A 341 -5.53 35.03 -15.43
C SER A 341 -4.89 33.65 -15.23
N ARG A 342 -4.49 33.30 -14.00
CA ARG A 342 -3.97 31.95 -13.68
C ARG A 342 -5.04 30.88 -13.78
N LEU A 343 -6.24 31.15 -13.26
CA LEU A 343 -7.38 30.25 -13.34
C LEU A 343 -7.77 29.97 -14.81
N GLU A 344 -7.84 31.02 -15.64
CA GLU A 344 -8.12 30.91 -17.07
C GLU A 344 -7.04 30.12 -17.80
N THR A 345 -5.76 30.39 -17.50
CA THR A 345 -4.63 29.63 -18.08
C THR A 345 -4.74 28.13 -17.79
N LYS A 346 -5.15 27.76 -16.57
CA LYS A 346 -5.37 26.35 -16.18
C LYS A 346 -6.59 25.75 -16.86
N LEU A 347 -7.65 26.52 -17.06
CA LEU A 347 -8.88 26.10 -17.75
C LEU A 347 -8.66 25.87 -19.25
N GLU A 348 -7.74 26.61 -19.87
CA GLU A 348 -7.36 26.48 -21.28
C GLU A 348 -6.41 25.31 -21.55
N ASP A 349 -5.61 24.91 -20.57
CA ASP A 349 -4.70 23.78 -20.70
C ASP A 349 -5.48 22.46 -20.79
N LYS A 350 -5.49 21.87 -22.00
CA LYS A 350 -6.19 20.62 -22.32
C LYS A 350 -5.74 19.44 -21.47
N ARG A 351 -4.53 19.48 -20.88
CA ARG A 351 -4.04 18.42 -19.98
C ARG A 351 -4.84 18.31 -18.69
N TYR A 352 -5.50 19.39 -18.27
CA TYR A 352 -6.35 19.41 -17.07
C TYR A 352 -7.84 19.44 -17.41
N ALA A 353 -8.21 19.16 -18.67
CA ALA A 353 -9.60 19.26 -19.10
C ALA A 353 -10.53 18.30 -18.35
N PHE A 354 -10.05 17.14 -17.87
CA PHE A 354 -10.83 16.25 -17.00
C PHE A 354 -11.28 16.88 -15.68
N LEU A 355 -10.57 17.93 -15.23
CA LEU A 355 -10.83 18.68 -14.01
C LEU A 355 -11.65 19.95 -14.31
N TYR A 356 -11.19 20.77 -15.25
CA TYR A 356 -11.76 22.11 -15.50
C TYR A 356 -12.83 22.14 -16.59
N ARG A 357 -12.87 21.15 -17.49
CA ARG A 357 -13.84 21.04 -18.58
C ARG A 357 -14.48 19.64 -18.62
N PRO A 358 -15.10 19.20 -17.52
CA PRO A 358 -15.76 17.90 -17.50
C PRO A 358 -16.99 17.91 -18.43
N LYS A 359 -17.50 16.72 -18.76
CA LYS A 359 -18.76 16.59 -19.48
C LYS A 359 -19.88 17.33 -18.73
N LYS A 360 -20.84 17.92 -19.45
CA LYS A 360 -21.96 18.66 -18.85
C LYS A 360 -22.72 17.82 -17.82
N GLU A 361 -22.84 16.52 -18.05
CA GLU A 361 -23.48 15.56 -17.15
C GLU A 361 -22.82 15.51 -15.76
N CYS A 362 -21.51 15.78 -15.68
CA CYS A 362 -20.77 15.79 -14.43
C CYS A 362 -21.12 16.96 -13.51
N ASN A 363 -21.78 18.00 -14.02
CA ASN A 363 -22.27 19.12 -13.22
C ASN A 363 -23.73 18.93 -12.75
N ASN A 364 -24.33 17.76 -13.03
CA ASN A 364 -25.65 17.44 -12.51
C ASN A 364 -25.58 17.11 -11.01
N TYR A 365 -26.57 17.55 -10.24
CA TYR A 365 -26.64 17.34 -8.79
C TYR A 365 -26.47 15.88 -8.36
N ASN A 366 -27.15 14.96 -9.05
CA ASN A 366 -27.12 13.53 -8.73
C ASN A 366 -25.94 12.76 -9.34
N TRP A 367 -25.06 13.42 -10.11
CA TRP A 367 -23.97 12.72 -10.80
C TRP A 367 -23.00 12.06 -9.82
N ILE A 368 -22.68 12.71 -8.69
CA ILE A 368 -21.78 12.17 -7.68
C ILE A 368 -22.28 10.85 -7.10
N ASN A 369 -23.60 10.70 -6.96
CA ASN A 369 -24.21 9.47 -6.44
C ASN A 369 -23.90 8.30 -7.37
N THR A 370 -24.09 8.48 -8.68
CA THR A 370 -23.78 7.46 -9.69
C THR A 370 -22.27 7.19 -9.76
N PHE A 371 -21.45 8.24 -9.74
CA PHE A 371 -19.99 8.14 -9.82
C PHE A 371 -19.42 7.35 -8.64
N ILE A 372 -19.74 7.74 -7.41
CA ILE A 372 -19.23 7.06 -6.22
C ILE A 372 -19.79 5.64 -6.10
N SER A 373 -21.06 5.43 -6.45
CA SER A 373 -21.65 4.08 -6.48
C SER A 373 -20.93 3.17 -7.48
N SER A 374 -20.46 3.70 -8.62
CA SER A 374 -19.69 2.90 -9.58
C SER A 374 -18.36 2.39 -9.03
N LEU A 375 -17.75 3.13 -8.10
CA LEU A 375 -16.47 2.77 -7.49
C LEU A 375 -16.65 1.89 -6.25
N LEU A 376 -17.61 2.22 -5.37
CA LEU A 376 -17.79 1.54 -4.09
C LEU A 376 -18.74 0.33 -4.15
N CYS A 377 -19.72 0.30 -5.07
CA CYS A 377 -20.64 -0.81 -5.19
C CYS A 377 -20.13 -1.86 -6.18
N ILE A 378 -20.76 -3.03 -6.17
CA ILE A 378 -20.55 -4.10 -7.15
C ILE A 378 -21.84 -4.19 -7.96
N LYS A 379 -21.77 -3.86 -9.25
CA LYS A 379 -22.91 -3.96 -10.17
C LYS A 379 -23.28 -5.42 -10.42
N GLU A 380 -24.50 -5.69 -10.88
CA GLU A 380 -24.85 -7.04 -11.36
C GLU A 380 -23.91 -7.46 -12.49
N ASN A 381 -23.23 -8.60 -12.33
CA ASN A 381 -22.13 -9.09 -13.19
C ASN A 381 -20.86 -8.21 -13.24
N GLY A 382 -20.79 -7.16 -12.42
CA GLY A 382 -19.61 -6.32 -12.26
C GLY A 382 -18.51 -6.99 -11.44
N LYS A 383 -17.33 -6.35 -11.39
CA LYS A 383 -16.20 -6.81 -10.58
C LYS A 383 -16.06 -5.96 -9.34
N GLY A 384 -15.69 -6.62 -8.25
CA GLY A 384 -15.44 -5.95 -6.98
C GLY A 384 -14.15 -5.12 -6.95
N ILE A 385 -13.18 -5.49 -7.79
CA ILE A 385 -11.90 -4.80 -7.96
C ILE A 385 -12.02 -3.78 -9.09
N LYS A 386 -11.60 -2.53 -8.83
CA LYS A 386 -11.62 -1.43 -9.80
C LYS A 386 -10.20 -0.90 -9.96
N ILE A 387 -9.70 -0.86 -11.18
CA ILE A 387 -8.40 -0.30 -11.52
C ILE A 387 -8.63 1.07 -12.13
N ILE A 388 -8.03 2.10 -11.55
CA ILE A 388 -8.08 3.47 -12.05
C ILE A 388 -6.71 3.79 -12.63
N ASP A 389 -6.68 3.92 -13.95
CA ASP A 389 -5.48 4.28 -14.71
C ASP A 389 -5.24 5.80 -14.67
N PHE A 390 -4.09 6.17 -14.09
CA PHE A 390 -3.57 7.53 -13.98
C PHE A 390 -2.40 7.81 -14.93
N SER A 391 -2.04 6.89 -15.83
CA SER A 391 -0.83 6.96 -16.66
C SER A 391 -0.75 8.19 -17.59
N GLU A 392 -1.90 8.79 -17.95
CA GLU A 392 -1.98 10.01 -18.75
C GLU A 392 -2.14 11.30 -17.91
N VAL A 393 -2.19 11.19 -16.57
CA VAL A 393 -2.35 12.35 -15.68
C VAL A 393 -0.99 13.03 -15.49
N PRO A 394 -0.91 14.37 -15.67
CA PRO A 394 0.32 15.12 -15.42
C PRO A 394 0.82 14.98 -13.98
N SER A 395 2.14 14.84 -13.79
CA SER A 395 2.75 14.61 -12.47
C SER A 395 2.55 15.76 -11.47
N ASP A 396 2.37 16.99 -11.96
CA ASP A 396 2.17 18.18 -11.13
C ASP A 396 0.76 18.25 -10.50
N ILE A 397 -0.24 17.61 -11.11
CA ILE A 397 -1.62 17.56 -10.59
C ILE A 397 -1.97 16.20 -9.98
N LEU A 398 -1.22 15.15 -10.31
CA LEU A 398 -1.44 13.78 -9.85
C LEU A 398 -1.71 13.67 -8.32
N PRO A 399 -0.96 14.35 -7.43
CA PRO A 399 -1.25 14.33 -6.00
C PRO A 399 -2.64 14.89 -5.67
N VAL A 400 -3.07 15.99 -6.28
CA VAL A 400 -4.41 16.56 -6.04
C VAL A 400 -5.49 15.59 -6.42
N ILE A 401 -5.36 14.96 -7.59
CA ILE A 401 -6.40 14.09 -8.14
C ILE A 401 -6.54 12.82 -7.30
N THR A 402 -5.42 12.16 -6.99
CA THR A 402 -5.40 10.97 -6.12
C THR A 402 -5.89 11.30 -4.71
N GLY A 403 -5.43 12.41 -4.13
CA GLY A 403 -5.83 12.88 -2.81
C GLY A 403 -7.31 13.26 -2.73
N THR A 404 -7.85 13.91 -3.76
CA THR A 404 -9.26 14.29 -3.86
C THR A 404 -10.14 13.05 -3.95
N LEU A 405 -9.78 12.11 -4.84
CA LEU A 405 -10.53 10.87 -5.00
C LEU A 405 -10.52 10.04 -3.71
N ALA A 406 -9.35 9.85 -3.10
CA ALA A 406 -9.22 9.15 -1.83
C ALA A 406 -10.04 9.81 -0.71
N ARG A 407 -10.01 11.15 -0.63
CA ARG A 407 -10.80 11.93 0.33
C ARG A 407 -12.29 11.71 0.15
N ILE A 408 -12.81 11.82 -1.08
CA ILE A 408 -14.25 11.68 -1.34
C ILE A 408 -14.72 10.27 -1.00
N LEU A 409 -13.97 9.24 -1.41
CA LEU A 409 -14.30 7.84 -1.09
C LEU A 409 -14.31 7.61 0.42
N TYR A 410 -13.32 8.16 1.13
CA TYR A 410 -13.26 8.09 2.59
C TYR A 410 -14.39 8.86 3.28
N ASP A 411 -14.69 10.09 2.84
CA ASP A 411 -15.73 10.92 3.44
C ASP A 411 -17.12 10.27 3.27
N VAL A 412 -17.41 9.64 2.12
CA VAL A 412 -18.66 8.87 1.91
C VAL A 412 -18.76 7.71 2.90
N GLN A 413 -17.66 6.97 3.11
CA GLN A 413 -17.63 5.89 4.09
C GLN A 413 -17.78 6.39 5.53
N PHE A 414 -17.18 7.54 5.84
CA PHE A 414 -17.30 8.20 7.14
C PHE A 414 -18.76 8.53 7.46
N TRP A 415 -19.48 9.11 6.50
CA TRP A 415 -20.90 9.49 6.62
C TRP A 415 -21.88 8.32 6.48
N THR A 416 -21.43 7.15 6.03
CA THR A 416 -22.27 5.94 5.98
C THR A 416 -22.57 5.44 7.39
N ASP A 417 -23.82 5.03 7.65
CA ASP A 417 -24.27 4.41 8.91
C ASP A 417 -23.31 3.29 9.33
N SER A 418 -22.87 3.30 10.60
CA SER A 418 -21.84 2.37 11.10
C SER A 418 -22.16 0.89 10.87
N GLU A 419 -23.43 0.50 10.90
CA GLU A 419 -23.89 -0.88 10.70
C GLU A 419 -23.96 -1.30 9.23
N LYS A 420 -24.01 -0.34 8.30
CA LYS A 420 -24.13 -0.58 6.85
C LYS A 420 -22.81 -0.39 6.10
N ARG A 421 -21.76 0.04 6.78
CA ARG A 421 -20.42 0.24 6.20
C ARG A 421 -19.89 -1.08 5.64
N THR A 422 -19.48 -1.04 4.37
CA THR A 422 -18.76 -2.13 3.72
C THR A 422 -17.28 -1.75 3.61
N PRO A 423 -16.35 -2.64 4.00
CA PRO A 423 -14.93 -2.29 3.97
C PRO A 423 -14.41 -2.20 2.53
N PHE A 424 -13.48 -1.28 2.28
CA PHE A 424 -12.75 -1.21 1.01
C PHE A 424 -11.28 -0.85 1.23
N THR A 425 -10.44 -1.23 0.25
CA THR A 425 -9.01 -0.95 0.27
C THR A 425 -8.62 -0.07 -0.91
N LEU A 426 -7.88 1.00 -0.64
CA LEU A 426 -7.15 1.78 -1.65
C LEU A 426 -5.76 1.19 -1.80
N LEU A 427 -5.49 0.56 -2.95
CA LEU A 427 -4.15 0.13 -3.32
C LEU A 427 -3.45 1.30 -4.02
N CYS A 428 -2.43 1.81 -3.36
CA CYS A 428 -1.68 2.99 -3.77
C CYS A 428 -0.41 2.52 -4.50
N ASP A 429 -0.49 2.30 -5.81
CA ASP A 429 0.68 1.90 -6.59
C ASP A 429 1.65 3.07 -6.79
N GLU A 430 2.94 2.77 -6.89
CA GLU A 430 4.05 3.72 -6.94
C GLU A 430 3.86 4.95 -6.02
N ALA A 431 3.50 4.70 -4.76
CA ALA A 431 3.13 5.72 -3.78
C ALA A 431 4.17 6.84 -3.60
N HIS A 432 5.45 6.58 -3.84
CA HIS A 432 6.51 7.59 -3.79
C HIS A 432 6.32 8.76 -4.78
N LEU A 433 5.50 8.59 -5.84
CA LEU A 433 5.22 9.63 -6.82
C LEU A 433 4.26 10.72 -6.31
N TYR A 434 3.37 10.38 -5.37
CA TYR A 434 2.31 11.30 -4.91
C TYR A 434 2.11 11.35 -3.40
N LEU A 435 2.78 10.50 -2.62
CA LEU A 435 2.79 10.50 -1.15
C LEU A 435 4.20 10.79 -0.60
N PRO A 436 4.85 11.91 -0.98
CA PRO A 436 6.23 12.19 -0.62
C PRO A 436 6.39 12.45 0.89
N VAL A 437 7.64 12.51 1.35
CA VAL A 437 7.97 13.02 2.69
C VAL A 437 7.52 14.48 2.80
N LYS A 438 6.92 14.85 3.94
CA LYS A 438 6.29 16.15 4.17
C LYS A 438 7.20 17.36 3.91
N ASP A 439 8.51 17.21 4.18
CA ASP A 439 9.48 18.29 4.01
C ASP A 439 9.81 18.56 2.54
N ASP A 440 9.75 17.52 1.70
CA ASP A 440 9.98 17.59 0.25
C ASP A 440 8.71 17.94 -0.53
N ALA A 441 7.56 17.92 0.14
CA ALA A 441 6.25 18.16 -0.46
C ALA A 441 6.01 19.67 -0.71
N ASP A 442 5.65 20.00 -1.94
CA ASP A 442 5.12 21.33 -2.27
C ASP A 442 3.73 21.56 -1.63
N SER A 443 3.15 22.76 -1.80
CA SER A 443 1.84 23.07 -1.21
C SER A 443 0.71 22.17 -1.71
N VAL A 444 0.83 21.66 -2.94
CA VAL A 444 -0.16 20.83 -3.61
C VAL A 444 -0.08 19.39 -3.08
N GLN A 445 1.13 18.84 -3.04
CA GLN A 445 1.45 17.53 -2.48
C GLN A 445 1.13 17.45 -0.98
N LYS A 446 1.35 18.54 -0.22
CA LYS A 446 0.98 18.60 1.21
C LYS A 446 -0.50 18.34 1.45
N GLN A 447 -1.36 18.81 0.55
CA GLN A 447 -2.80 18.64 0.68
C GLN A 447 -3.22 17.20 0.38
N ALA A 448 -2.67 16.60 -0.68
CA ALA A 448 -2.87 15.20 -1.00
C ALA A 448 -2.39 14.30 0.16
N LEU A 449 -1.17 14.56 0.63
CA LEU A 449 -0.55 13.85 1.74
C LEU A 449 -1.40 13.92 3.01
N TYR A 450 -1.97 15.10 3.32
CA TYR A 450 -2.86 15.26 4.47
C TYR A 450 -4.07 14.31 4.40
N ASN A 451 -4.71 14.20 3.23
CA ASN A 451 -5.86 13.32 3.05
C ASN A 451 -5.48 11.85 3.30
N PHE A 452 -4.36 11.38 2.73
CA PHE A 452 -3.90 10.01 2.94
C PHE A 452 -3.42 9.76 4.38
N GLU A 453 -2.75 10.71 5.03
CA GLU A 453 -2.36 10.59 6.44
C GLU A 453 -3.58 10.51 7.37
N ARG A 454 -4.64 11.25 7.07
CA ARG A 454 -5.92 11.12 7.79
C ARG A 454 -6.51 9.73 7.62
N ILE A 455 -6.54 9.19 6.40
CA ILE A 455 -7.00 7.82 6.13
C ILE A 455 -6.12 6.80 6.86
N ALA A 456 -4.80 6.96 6.87
CA ALA A 456 -3.88 6.06 7.56
C ALA A 456 -4.09 6.05 9.09
N LYS A 457 -4.47 7.18 9.69
CA LYS A 457 -4.69 7.31 11.14
C LYS A 457 -6.08 6.84 11.57
N GLU A 458 -7.09 7.08 10.74
CA GLU A 458 -8.50 6.94 11.14
C GLU A 458 -9.27 5.90 10.32
N GLY A 459 -8.81 5.57 9.12
CA GLY A 459 -9.48 4.72 8.12
C GLY A 459 -9.91 3.37 8.68
N ARG A 460 -9.07 2.73 9.50
CA ARG A 460 -9.37 1.45 10.16
C ARG A 460 -10.70 1.46 10.92
N LYS A 461 -11.08 2.57 11.56
CA LYS A 461 -12.34 2.68 12.31
C LYS A 461 -13.57 2.69 11.41
N TYR A 462 -13.41 3.11 10.16
CA TYR A 462 -14.47 3.26 9.17
C TYR A 462 -14.45 2.14 8.12
N GLY A 463 -13.55 1.16 8.25
CA GLY A 463 -13.41 0.07 7.27
C GLY A 463 -12.68 0.50 5.98
N VAL A 464 -11.90 1.59 6.01
CA VAL A 464 -11.06 2.01 4.90
C VAL A 464 -9.62 1.60 5.15
N SER A 465 -9.01 0.95 4.17
CA SER A 465 -7.60 0.54 4.25
C SER A 465 -6.73 1.12 3.16
N LEU A 466 -5.45 1.29 3.45
CA LEU A 466 -4.40 1.60 2.50
C LEU A 466 -3.50 0.36 2.33
N LEU A 467 -3.28 -0.02 1.08
CA LEU A 467 -2.22 -0.95 0.68
C LEU A 467 -1.21 -0.16 -0.16
N VAL A 468 -0.10 0.23 0.47
CA VAL A 468 0.89 1.13 -0.13
C VAL A 468 1.94 0.30 -0.87
N VAL A 469 2.15 0.57 -2.15
CA VAL A 469 3.16 -0.12 -2.95
C VAL A 469 4.20 0.90 -3.39
N SER A 470 5.48 0.63 -3.14
CA SER A 470 6.54 1.56 -3.50
C SER A 470 7.89 0.87 -3.69
N GLN A 471 8.65 1.40 -4.66
CA GLN A 471 10.04 1.02 -4.87
C GLN A 471 11.06 1.79 -4.03
N ARG A 472 10.65 2.93 -3.45
CA ARG A 472 11.50 3.79 -2.61
C ARG A 472 10.77 4.12 -1.32
N PRO A 473 10.78 3.22 -0.30
CA PRO A 473 10.14 3.50 0.98
C PRO A 473 10.70 4.75 1.67
N SER A 474 11.96 5.14 1.42
CA SER A 474 12.54 6.37 1.98
C SER A 474 11.92 7.66 1.44
N ASP A 475 11.30 7.62 0.26
CA ASP A 475 10.64 8.77 -0.37
C ASP A 475 9.14 8.84 -0.02
N VAL A 476 8.59 7.86 0.70
CA VAL A 476 7.17 7.81 1.09
C VAL A 476 6.97 8.41 2.49
N SER A 477 5.82 9.03 2.74
CA SER A 477 5.49 9.57 4.07
C SER A 477 5.70 8.55 5.20
N LYS A 478 6.59 8.91 6.12
CA LYS A 478 6.88 8.17 7.36
C LYS A 478 5.63 7.98 8.21
N THR A 479 4.70 8.94 8.17
CA THR A 479 3.45 8.84 8.92
C THR A 479 2.60 7.71 8.36
N ILE A 480 2.42 7.63 7.04
CA ILE A 480 1.65 6.55 6.40
C ILE A 480 2.31 5.19 6.67
N LEU A 481 3.62 5.06 6.42
CA LEU A 481 4.34 3.80 6.66
C LEU A 481 4.30 3.36 8.12
N SER A 482 4.37 4.29 9.08
CA SER A 482 4.26 3.97 10.52
C SER A 482 2.89 3.45 10.95
N GLN A 483 1.83 3.75 10.17
CA GLN A 483 0.49 3.23 10.41
C GLN A 483 0.25 1.89 9.71
N CYS A 484 1.15 1.44 8.83
CA CYS A 484 1.10 0.11 8.27
C CYS A 484 1.60 -0.91 9.29
N ASN A 485 0.74 -1.85 9.69
CA ASN A 485 1.15 -2.94 10.59
C ASN A 485 1.81 -4.10 9.85
N ASN A 486 1.53 -4.25 8.56
CA ASN A 486 1.95 -5.39 7.75
C ASN A 486 2.84 -4.94 6.60
N PHE A 487 3.96 -5.62 6.42
CA PHE A 487 4.92 -5.33 5.35
C PHE A 487 5.26 -6.60 4.59
N ILE A 488 5.18 -6.51 3.27
CA ILE A 488 5.69 -7.51 2.32
C ILE A 488 6.90 -6.87 1.66
N VAL A 489 8.09 -7.25 2.09
CA VAL A 489 9.34 -6.61 1.69
C VAL A 489 10.10 -7.52 0.76
N LEU A 490 10.08 -7.20 -0.53
CA LEU A 490 10.90 -7.85 -1.55
C LEU A 490 12.33 -7.27 -1.51
N ARG A 491 13.20 -7.73 -2.41
CA ARG A 491 14.60 -7.28 -2.47
C ARG A 491 14.73 -5.75 -2.38
N LEU A 492 15.48 -5.26 -1.39
CA LEU A 492 15.86 -3.86 -1.23
C LEU A 492 17.38 -3.77 -1.11
N THR A 493 18.01 -3.07 -2.05
CA THR A 493 19.48 -2.93 -2.10
C THR A 493 19.98 -1.62 -1.51
N ASN A 494 19.15 -0.58 -1.49
CA ASN A 494 19.53 0.75 -0.98
C ASN A 494 19.48 0.77 0.56
N ASP A 495 20.55 1.24 1.20
CA ASP A 495 20.65 1.30 2.67
C ASP A 495 19.62 2.21 3.31
N ARG A 496 19.27 3.34 2.68
CA ARG A 496 18.23 4.25 3.20
C ARG A 496 16.88 3.56 3.26
N ASP A 497 16.53 2.82 2.20
CA ASP A 497 15.28 2.08 2.11
C ASP A 497 15.23 0.91 3.10
N GLN A 498 16.32 0.16 3.23
CA GLN A 498 16.44 -0.89 4.25
C GLN A 498 16.27 -0.34 5.66
N ASN A 499 16.87 0.82 5.95
CA ASN A 499 16.80 1.45 7.26
C ASN A 499 15.36 1.91 7.61
N VAL A 500 14.55 2.31 6.62
CA VAL A 500 13.12 2.58 6.87
C VAL A 500 12.44 1.34 7.41
N VAL A 501 12.64 0.18 6.79
CA VAL A 501 12.03 -1.08 7.25
C VAL A 501 12.61 -1.50 8.62
N LYS A 502 13.93 -1.38 8.82
CA LYS A 502 14.60 -1.71 10.10
C LYS A 502 14.07 -0.88 11.28
N ASN A 503 13.64 0.35 11.05
CA ASN A 503 13.11 1.23 12.08
C ASN A 503 11.62 0.99 12.39
N LEU A 504 10.91 0.26 11.52
CA LEU A 504 9.49 -0.06 11.70
C LEU A 504 9.27 -1.39 12.45
N ILE A 505 10.33 -2.15 12.71
CA ILE A 505 10.27 -3.45 13.40
C ILE A 505 11.02 -3.44 14.76
N PRO A 506 10.68 -4.35 15.68
CA PRO A 506 11.42 -4.54 16.93
C PRO A 506 12.89 -4.90 16.71
N ASP A 507 13.76 -4.49 17.63
CA ASP A 507 15.21 -4.74 17.58
C ASP A 507 15.57 -6.24 17.47
N SER A 508 14.78 -7.12 18.12
CA SER A 508 14.95 -8.58 18.09
C SER A 508 14.63 -9.24 16.75
N LEU A 509 14.26 -8.47 15.73
CA LEU A 509 13.98 -8.96 14.38
C LEU A 509 14.88 -8.31 13.34
N LYS A 510 15.79 -7.41 13.76
CA LYS A 510 16.71 -6.71 12.84
C LYS A 510 17.64 -7.66 12.11
N GLY A 511 18.09 -8.75 12.76
CA GLY A 511 18.92 -9.77 12.12
C GLY A 511 18.24 -10.49 10.95
N VAL A 512 16.91 -10.64 10.99
CA VAL A 512 16.14 -11.22 9.88
C VAL A 512 16.10 -10.26 8.68
N ILE A 513 16.17 -8.95 8.91
CA ILE A 513 16.16 -7.94 7.84
C ILE A 513 17.48 -7.86 7.09
N ASP A 514 18.59 -8.31 7.65
CA ASP A 514 19.88 -8.30 6.97
C ASP A 514 19.91 -9.20 5.71
N CYS A 515 18.89 -10.04 5.50
CA CYS A 515 18.72 -10.80 4.26
C CYS A 515 18.11 -10.00 3.08
N LEU A 516 17.53 -8.81 3.31
CA LEU A 516 16.81 -8.05 2.27
C LEU A 516 17.63 -7.79 0.98
N PRO A 517 18.94 -7.48 1.02
CA PRO A 517 19.73 -7.26 -0.19
C PRO A 517 19.98 -8.55 -0.99
N ILE A 518 19.90 -9.71 -0.32
CA ILE A 518 20.28 -11.03 -0.86
C ILE A 518 19.05 -11.78 -1.40
N LEU A 519 17.83 -11.29 -1.12
CA LEU A 519 16.59 -11.87 -1.66
C LEU A 519 16.65 -11.96 -3.19
N ASP A 520 16.21 -13.09 -3.74
CA ASP A 520 16.10 -13.25 -5.19
C ASP A 520 14.81 -12.59 -5.71
N VAL A 521 14.70 -12.47 -7.04
CA VAL A 521 13.47 -12.00 -7.69
C VAL A 521 12.31 -12.94 -7.36
N GLY A 522 11.19 -12.36 -6.93
CA GLY A 522 10.02 -13.12 -6.50
C GLY A 522 10.13 -13.67 -5.08
N GLU A 523 11.15 -13.33 -4.31
CA GLU A 523 11.17 -13.60 -2.88
C GLU A 523 10.81 -12.37 -2.06
N ALA A 524 10.18 -12.62 -0.92
CA ALA A 524 9.72 -11.58 -0.01
C ALA A 524 9.90 -12.00 1.44
N LEU A 525 10.24 -11.03 2.30
CA LEU A 525 10.14 -11.13 3.74
C LEU A 525 8.78 -10.58 4.17
N ILE A 526 7.97 -11.42 4.82
CA ILE A 526 6.66 -11.00 5.37
C ILE A 526 6.84 -10.61 6.83
N LEU A 527 6.36 -9.42 7.18
CA LEU A 527 6.43 -8.83 8.51
C LEU A 527 5.04 -8.31 8.91
N GLY A 528 4.81 -8.20 10.22
CA GLY A 528 3.54 -7.74 10.77
C GLY A 528 2.76 -8.84 11.44
N ASP A 529 1.46 -8.67 11.60
CA ASP A 529 0.57 -9.60 12.30
C ASP A 529 -0.34 -10.42 11.39
N CYS A 530 -0.30 -10.17 10.08
CA CYS A 530 -0.95 -11.00 9.05
C CYS A 530 -0.29 -12.38 8.91
N ILE A 531 0.94 -12.54 9.41
CA ILE A 531 1.64 -13.82 9.49
C ILE A 531 1.96 -14.14 10.96
N LEU A 532 2.02 -15.43 11.32
CA LEU A 532 2.35 -15.84 12.69
C LEU A 532 3.74 -15.36 13.10
N LEU A 533 4.71 -15.60 12.22
CA LEU A 533 6.12 -15.30 12.42
C LEU A 533 6.69 -14.62 11.17
N PRO A 534 7.57 -13.62 11.34
CA PRO A 534 8.39 -13.11 10.25
C PRO A 534 9.08 -14.23 9.48
N ASN A 535 8.88 -14.30 8.16
CA ASN A 535 9.49 -15.37 7.37
C ASN A 535 9.71 -14.95 5.91
N ARG A 536 10.73 -15.55 5.29
CA ARG A 536 11.01 -15.43 3.86
C ARG A 536 10.14 -16.41 3.09
N ILE A 537 9.49 -15.92 2.07
CA ILE A 537 8.62 -16.68 1.19
C ILE A 537 9.07 -16.49 -0.26
N LYS A 538 8.81 -17.50 -1.08
CA LYS A 538 8.84 -17.40 -2.53
C LYS A 538 7.42 -17.14 -3.01
N LEU A 539 7.22 -15.99 -3.65
CA LEU A 539 5.94 -15.57 -4.19
C LEU A 539 5.47 -16.53 -5.27
N GLN A 540 4.17 -16.79 -5.26
CA GLN A 540 3.52 -17.50 -6.35
C GLN A 540 3.38 -16.55 -7.55
N GLU A 541 3.69 -17.07 -8.73
CA GLU A 541 3.44 -16.39 -10.00
C GLU A 541 1.92 -16.24 -10.23
N PRO A 542 1.42 -15.02 -10.52
CA PRO A 542 0.00 -14.79 -10.80
C PRO A 542 -0.41 -15.44 -12.13
N ASN A 543 -1.67 -15.84 -12.23
CA ASN A 543 -2.21 -16.39 -13.48
C ASN A 543 -2.35 -15.31 -14.55
N LEU A 544 -2.79 -14.12 -14.15
CA LEU A 544 -2.89 -12.91 -14.95
C LEU A 544 -1.69 -12.02 -14.63
N LYS A 545 -0.72 -12.02 -15.54
CA LYS A 545 0.52 -11.25 -15.36
C LYS A 545 0.28 -9.76 -15.65
N PRO A 546 0.74 -8.85 -14.77
CA PRO A 546 0.76 -7.42 -15.09
C PRO A 546 1.70 -7.14 -16.27
N GLU A 547 1.48 -6.03 -16.97
CA GLU A 547 2.29 -5.62 -18.15
C GLU A 547 3.67 -5.04 -17.76
N SER A 548 4.17 -5.38 -16.56
CA SER A 548 5.44 -4.91 -15.97
C SER A 548 6.68 -5.66 -16.49
N ASN A 549 6.71 -6.05 -17.77
CA ASN A 549 7.81 -6.86 -18.27
C ASN A 549 9.07 -6.01 -18.51
N THR A 550 10.15 -6.35 -17.80
CA THR A 550 11.50 -5.89 -18.18
C THR A 550 11.77 -6.31 -19.62
N ILE A 551 11.92 -5.32 -20.52
CA ILE A 551 12.18 -5.58 -21.94
C ILE A 551 13.56 -6.23 -22.07
N ALA A 552 13.62 -7.37 -22.77
CA ALA A 552 14.86 -8.09 -23.02
C ALA A 552 15.66 -7.42 -24.15
N PHE A 553 16.25 -6.26 -23.88
CA PHE A 553 16.92 -5.40 -24.86
C PHE A 553 17.83 -6.16 -25.83
N TRP A 554 18.69 -7.08 -25.34
CA TRP A 554 19.62 -7.82 -26.19
C TRP A 554 18.91 -8.74 -27.21
N LYS A 555 17.79 -9.34 -26.81
CA LYS A 555 16.97 -10.19 -27.68
C LYS A 555 16.16 -9.33 -28.64
N GLU A 556 15.51 -8.29 -28.13
CA GLU A 556 14.69 -7.37 -28.93
C GLU A 556 15.52 -6.61 -29.98
N TRP A 557 16.75 -6.19 -29.67
CA TRP A 557 17.63 -5.56 -30.65
C TRP A 557 18.03 -6.50 -31.80
N ASN A 558 18.00 -7.82 -31.57
CA ASN A 558 18.28 -8.81 -32.60
C ASN A 558 17.03 -9.24 -33.40
N GLU A 559 15.86 -9.21 -32.77
CA GLU A 559 14.60 -9.72 -33.35
C GLU A 559 13.69 -8.63 -33.94
N SER A 560 13.73 -7.42 -33.39
CA SER A 560 12.76 -6.35 -33.66
C SER A 560 13.45 -5.14 -34.33
N LYS A 561 13.18 -4.94 -35.63
CA LYS A 561 13.62 -3.73 -36.35
C LYS A 561 12.70 -2.54 -36.06
N PRO A 562 13.22 -1.33 -35.75
CA PRO A 562 12.39 -0.14 -35.59
C PRO A 562 11.57 0.17 -36.85
N SER A 563 10.26 0.35 -36.69
CA SER A 563 9.36 0.75 -37.77
C SER A 563 9.22 2.26 -37.81
N GLU A 564 9.64 2.87 -38.92
CA GLU A 564 9.50 4.32 -39.14
C GLU A 564 8.03 4.76 -39.08
N GLY A 565 7.10 3.94 -39.59
CA GLY A 565 5.66 4.21 -39.53
C GLY A 565 5.11 4.26 -38.11
N GLU A 566 5.54 3.34 -37.24
CA GLU A 566 5.14 3.35 -35.82
C GLU A 566 5.75 4.53 -35.07
N ILE A 567 7.00 4.91 -35.40
CA ILE A 567 7.62 6.12 -34.84
C ILE A 567 6.84 7.37 -35.28
N HIS A 568 6.44 7.47 -36.55
CA HIS A 568 5.61 8.58 -37.03
C HIS A 568 4.25 8.63 -36.32
N LYS A 569 3.62 7.48 -36.09
CA LYS A 569 2.40 7.37 -35.26
C LYS A 569 2.64 7.82 -33.82
N ALA A 570 3.76 7.40 -33.21
CA ALA A 570 4.14 7.81 -31.87
C ALA A 570 4.40 9.31 -31.77
N ILE A 571 5.06 9.92 -32.76
CA ILE A 571 5.25 11.38 -32.85
C ILE A 571 3.90 12.10 -32.99
N ARG A 572 2.96 11.53 -33.75
CA ARG A 572 1.59 12.07 -33.83
C ARG A 572 0.90 12.03 -32.46
N ASN A 573 1.01 10.91 -31.74
CA ASN A 573 0.48 10.77 -30.38
C ASN A 573 1.14 11.74 -29.40
N LEU A 574 2.47 11.90 -29.49
CA LEU A 574 3.23 12.87 -28.70
C LEU A 574 2.73 14.30 -28.94
N ARG A 575 2.50 14.69 -30.19
CA ARG A 575 1.94 16.01 -30.53
C ARG A 575 0.53 16.19 -29.99
N ALA A 576 -0.28 15.14 -30.02
CA ALA A 576 -1.63 15.14 -29.49
C ALA A 576 -1.68 15.07 -27.95
N GLN A 577 -0.57 14.69 -27.30
CA GLN A 577 -0.52 14.34 -25.87
C GLN A 577 -1.60 13.31 -25.49
N SER A 578 -1.88 12.39 -26.41
CA SER A 578 -2.87 11.32 -26.26
C SER A 578 -2.60 10.22 -27.27
N ARG A 579 -2.94 8.97 -26.95
CA ARG A 579 -2.92 7.87 -27.93
C ARG A 579 -4.08 8.03 -28.89
N LEU A 580 -3.80 8.46 -30.13
CA LEU A 580 -4.81 8.57 -31.16
C LEU A 580 -5.10 7.18 -31.75
N ASP A 581 -6.38 6.87 -31.86
CA ASP A 581 -6.86 5.72 -32.61
C ASP A 581 -6.67 6.08 -34.11
N ASN A 582 -5.56 5.60 -34.70
CA ASN A 582 -5.32 5.65 -36.15
C ASN A 582 -6.01 4.46 -36.81
#